data_AF-A0A7S2YJ89-F1
#
_entry.id   AF-A0A7S2YJ89-F1
#
_cell.length_a   1.000
_cell.length_b   1.000
_cell.length_c   1.000
_cell.angle_alpha   90.00
_cell.angle_beta   90.00
_cell.angle_gamma   90.00
#
_symmetry.space_group_name_H-M   'P 1'
#
loop_
_entity.id
_entity.type
_entity.pdbx_description
1 polymer ?
#
loop_
_entity_poly.entity_id
_entity_poly.type
_entity_poly.pdbx_seq_one_letter_code
_entity_poly.pdbx_strand_id
1 'polypeptide(L)'
;LDIGDNAFDLLFGLYKDLRTTWGPDAYLVDRGEIADAARLESFITAIGASETEVLSKKKEDDAAFLKKKRRWDKRDGKVSTGPSDQELAATEAVKMGEYSQMIQALVAKHGINNPDVYVDGWKPPMAAGNAGEEQKEDFKGRYYYEKLNYTPLDKDKHWQLRKSYMEGLVWCLAYYYKGCISW
;
A
#
# COMPACT_ATOMS: atom_id res chain seq x y z
N LEU A 1 1.11 5.55 5.02
CA LEU A 1 0.82 6.21 6.30
C LEU A 1 1.89 7.27 6.53
N ASP A 2 1.49 8.54 6.63
CA ASP A 2 2.39 9.68 6.86
C ASP A 2 1.78 10.59 7.94
N ILE A 3 2.59 11.18 8.80
CA ILE A 3 2.10 12.06 9.88
C ILE A 3 1.46 13.33 9.29
N GLY A 4 2.01 13.86 8.19
CA GLY A 4 1.43 15.01 7.48
C GLY A 4 0.06 14.72 6.86
N ASP A 5 -0.26 13.44 6.64
CA ASP A 5 -1.52 12.95 6.08
C ASP A 5 -2.49 12.48 7.20
N ASN A 6 -2.33 12.96 8.44
CA ASN A 6 -3.15 12.61 9.61
C ASN A 6 -3.17 11.10 9.94
N ALA A 7 -2.06 10.38 9.74
CA ALA A 7 -2.01 8.95 10.02
C ALA A 7 -2.34 8.59 11.49
N PHE A 8 -2.04 9.45 12.47
CA PHE A 8 -2.37 9.18 13.86
C PHE A 8 -3.87 9.14 14.11
N ASP A 9 -4.63 10.09 13.55
CA ASP A 9 -6.09 10.13 13.72
C ASP A 9 -6.75 8.91 13.12
N LEU A 10 -6.29 8.49 11.94
CA LEU A 10 -6.73 7.24 11.30
C LEU A 10 -6.44 6.02 12.19
N LEU A 11 -5.20 5.87 12.66
CA LEU A 11 -4.80 4.71 13.48
C LEU A 11 -5.55 4.67 14.81
N PHE A 12 -5.68 5.79 15.51
CA PHE A 12 -6.40 5.85 16.78
C PHE A 12 -7.90 5.69 16.61
N GLY A 13 -8.49 6.23 15.53
CA GLY A 13 -9.89 6.04 15.19
C GLY A 13 -10.20 4.57 14.97
N LEU A 14 -9.51 3.93 14.03
CA LEU A 14 -9.68 2.51 13.72
C LEU A 14 -9.46 1.61 14.94
N TYR A 15 -8.46 1.94 15.76
CA TYR A 15 -8.18 1.20 16.98
C TYR A 15 -9.34 1.27 17.98
N LYS A 16 -9.87 2.48 18.23
CA LYS A 16 -11.00 2.68 19.13
C LYS A 16 -12.23 1.92 18.65
N ASP A 17 -12.52 1.99 17.36
CA ASP A 17 -13.67 1.31 16.74
C ASP A 17 -13.56 -0.20 16.94
N LEU A 18 -12.42 -0.80 16.58
CA LEU A 18 -12.20 -2.24 16.72
C LEU A 18 -12.14 -2.69 18.19
N ARG A 19 -11.60 -1.86 19.09
CA ARG A 19 -11.53 -2.14 20.52
C ARG A 19 -12.91 -2.40 21.14
N THR A 20 -13.97 -1.81 20.60
CA THR A 20 -15.35 -2.07 21.08
C THR A 20 -15.78 -3.53 20.90
N THR A 21 -15.15 -4.26 19.98
CA THR A 21 -15.51 -5.64 19.63
C THR A 21 -14.75 -6.72 20.43
N TRP A 22 -13.64 -6.37 21.10
CA TRP A 22 -12.72 -7.35 21.69
C TRP A 22 -13.06 -7.80 23.12
N GLY A 23 -14.07 -7.18 23.75
CA GLY A 23 -14.49 -7.47 25.13
C GLY A 23 -13.79 -6.64 26.20
N PRO A 24 -14.16 -6.80 27.49
CA PRO A 24 -13.54 -6.05 28.59
C PRO A 24 -12.06 -6.42 28.75
N ASP A 25 -11.21 -5.44 29.07
CA ASP A 25 -9.76 -5.59 29.27
C ASP A 25 -8.94 -6.23 28.12
N ALA A 26 -9.55 -6.37 26.95
CA ALA A 26 -8.92 -6.92 25.75
C ALA A 26 -8.25 -5.83 24.91
N TYR A 27 -6.92 -5.79 24.89
CA TYR A 27 -6.14 -4.85 24.08
C TYR A 27 -5.45 -5.55 22.91
N LEU A 28 -4.91 -4.77 21.97
CA LEU A 28 -4.10 -5.29 20.87
C LEU A 28 -2.73 -5.81 21.37
N VAL A 29 -2.20 -5.15 22.39
CA VAL A 29 -0.91 -5.49 23.02
C VAL A 29 -1.15 -5.71 24.52
N ASP A 30 -0.56 -6.77 25.05
CA ASP A 30 -0.44 -7.04 26.49
C ASP A 30 1.04 -7.25 26.84
N ARG A 31 1.59 -6.43 27.75
CA ARG A 31 2.97 -6.55 28.27
C ARG A 31 4.07 -6.74 27.20
N GLY A 32 3.95 -5.99 26.10
CA GLY A 32 4.92 -6.04 25.00
C GLY A 32 4.77 -7.24 24.06
N GLU A 33 3.62 -7.92 24.11
CA GLU A 33 3.27 -9.04 23.23
C GLU A 33 1.93 -8.79 22.55
N ILE A 34 1.79 -9.34 21.34
CA ILE A 34 0.51 -9.37 20.63
C ILE A 34 -0.18 -10.68 21.03
N ALA A 35 -1.06 -10.60 22.02
CA ALA A 35 -1.68 -11.79 22.63
C ALA A 35 -2.66 -12.51 21.68
N ASP A 36 -3.22 -11.80 20.71
CA ASP A 36 -4.22 -12.32 19.77
C ASP A 36 -3.93 -11.83 18.35
N ALA A 37 -3.49 -12.76 17.49
CA ALA A 37 -3.17 -12.47 16.11
C ALA A 37 -4.39 -12.03 15.29
N ALA A 38 -5.60 -12.50 15.62
CA ALA A 38 -6.82 -12.15 14.89
C ALA A 38 -7.20 -10.67 15.07
N ARG A 39 -6.88 -10.08 16.24
CA ARG A 39 -7.06 -8.65 16.49
C ARG A 39 -6.12 -7.81 15.65
N LEU A 40 -4.85 -8.24 15.56
CA LEU A 40 -3.85 -7.58 14.73
C LEU A 40 -4.25 -7.66 13.25
N GLU A 41 -4.66 -8.83 12.78
CA GLU A 41 -5.12 -9.03 11.42
C GLU A 41 -6.33 -8.14 11.10
N SER A 42 -7.32 -8.09 11.99
CA SER A 42 -8.49 -7.22 11.84
C SER A 42 -8.09 -5.75 11.77
N PHE A 43 -7.15 -5.31 12.63
CA PHE A 43 -6.65 -3.94 12.65
C PHE A 43 -5.89 -3.57 11.36
N ILE A 44 -4.98 -4.43 10.91
CA ILE A 44 -4.21 -4.19 9.67
C ILE A 44 -5.13 -4.25 8.44
N THR A 45 -6.12 -5.13 8.43
CA THR A 45 -7.13 -5.19 7.38
C THR A 45 -7.93 -3.90 7.29
N ALA A 46 -8.35 -3.35 8.44
CA ALA A 46 -9.05 -2.07 8.49
C ALA A 46 -8.19 -0.90 7.98
N ILE A 47 -6.90 -0.88 8.31
CA ILE A 47 -5.94 0.10 7.75
C ILE A 47 -5.85 -0.07 6.22
N GLY A 48 -5.71 -1.30 5.74
CA GLY A 48 -5.63 -1.62 4.31
C GLY A 48 -6.86 -1.16 3.52
N ALA A 49 -8.05 -1.20 4.13
CA ALA A 49 -9.28 -0.70 3.50
C ALA A 49 -9.25 0.80 3.22
N SER A 50 -8.52 1.58 4.02
CA SER A 50 -8.35 3.03 3.83
C SER A 50 -7.24 3.40 2.82
N GLU A 51 -6.43 2.43 2.38
CA GLU A 51 -5.23 2.68 1.57
C GLU A 51 -5.55 3.36 0.22
N THR A 52 -6.61 2.93 -0.46
CA THR A 52 -6.96 3.47 -1.78
C THR A 52 -7.33 4.95 -1.73
N GLU A 53 -8.06 5.36 -0.70
CA GLU A 53 -8.45 6.76 -0.50
C GLU A 53 -7.23 7.62 -0.18
N VAL A 54 -6.38 7.14 0.74
CA VAL A 54 -5.14 7.83 1.14
C VAL A 54 -4.21 8.04 -0.06
N LEU A 55 -4.02 7.01 -0.90
CA LEU A 55 -3.15 7.10 -2.07
C LEU A 55 -3.71 8.06 -3.13
N SER A 56 -5.02 8.03 -3.37
CA SER A 56 -5.68 8.93 -4.32
C SER A 56 -5.51 10.39 -3.90
N LYS A 57 -5.79 10.69 -2.63
CA LYS A 57 -5.63 12.03 -2.07
C LYS A 57 -4.17 12.51 -2.14
N LYS A 58 -3.22 11.63 -1.83
CA LYS A 58 -1.79 11.94 -1.91
C LYS A 58 -1.34 12.29 -3.33
N LYS A 59 -1.82 11.56 -4.34
CA LYS A 59 -1.56 11.85 -5.77
C LYS A 59 -2.03 13.27 -6.14
N GLU A 60 -3.20 13.68 -5.65
CA GLU A 60 -3.75 15.02 -5.88
C GLU A 60 -2.96 16.11 -5.17
N ASP A 61 -2.65 15.90 -3.88
CA ASP A 61 -1.91 16.84 -3.05
C ASP A 61 -0.48 17.06 -3.57
N ASP A 62 0.21 15.99 -3.98
CA ASP A 62 1.53 16.06 -4.60
C ASP A 62 1.48 16.84 -5.93
N ALA A 63 0.51 16.56 -6.79
CA ALA A 63 0.35 17.27 -8.06
C ALA A 63 0.07 18.76 -7.84
N ALA A 64 -0.76 19.11 -6.85
CA ALA A 64 -1.04 20.49 -6.48
C ALA A 64 0.21 21.19 -5.92
N PHE A 65 0.97 20.51 -5.06
CA PHE A 65 2.20 21.03 -4.49
C PHE A 65 3.26 21.29 -5.56
N LEU A 66 3.49 20.35 -6.49
CA LEU A 66 4.43 20.53 -7.60
C LEU A 66 4.05 21.74 -8.46
N LYS A 67 2.77 21.88 -8.82
CA LYS A 67 2.27 23.05 -9.58
C LYS A 67 2.50 24.36 -8.83
N LYS A 68 2.25 24.37 -7.51
CA LYS A 68 2.46 25.55 -6.66
C LYS A 68 3.95 25.91 -6.57
N LYS A 69 4.82 24.93 -6.35
CA LYS A 69 6.28 25.09 -6.28
C LYS A 69 6.82 25.70 -7.57
N ARG A 70 6.43 25.19 -8.75
CA ARG A 70 6.87 25.75 -10.04
C ARG A 70 6.42 27.21 -10.24
N ARG A 71 5.22 27.58 -9.77
CA ARG A 71 4.75 28.97 -9.83
C ARG A 71 5.60 29.90 -8.96
N TRP A 72 5.98 29.45 -7.77
CA TRP A 72 6.86 30.21 -6.87
C TRP A 72 8.29 30.33 -7.42
N ASP A 73 8.86 29.25 -7.95
CA ASP A 73 10.17 29.28 -8.61
C ASP A 73 10.20 30.31 -9.75
N LYS A 74 9.15 30.31 -10.60
CA LYS A 74 9.01 31.27 -11.71
C LYS A 74 8.88 32.71 -11.21
N ARG A 75 8.14 32.95 -10.13
CA ARG A 75 7.99 34.28 -9.53
C ARG A 75 9.31 34.78 -8.95
N ASP A 76 10.06 33.90 -8.29
CA ASP A 76 11.28 34.25 -7.56
C ASP A 76 12.53 34.18 -8.45
N GLY A 77 12.37 33.95 -9.77
CA GLY A 77 13.47 33.87 -10.74
C GLY A 77 14.40 32.67 -10.55
N LYS A 78 13.97 31.65 -9.79
CA LYS A 78 14.75 30.42 -9.57
C LYS A 78 14.53 29.44 -10.71
N VAL A 79 15.59 28.74 -11.09
CA VAL A 79 15.49 27.59 -12.00
C VAL A 79 14.70 26.49 -11.28
N SER A 80 13.58 26.08 -11.86
CA SER A 80 12.79 25.00 -11.25
C SER A 80 13.56 23.69 -11.38
N THR A 81 13.80 23.03 -10.25
CA THR A 81 14.66 21.83 -10.12
C THR A 81 13.88 20.51 -10.23
N GLY A 82 12.66 20.53 -10.76
CA GLY A 82 11.79 19.36 -10.85
C GLY A 82 11.33 19.05 -12.28
N PRO A 83 11.00 17.78 -12.58
CA PRO A 83 10.44 17.38 -13.87
C PRO A 83 9.13 18.13 -14.14
N SER A 84 8.87 18.41 -15.41
CA SER A 84 7.64 19.00 -15.92
C SER A 84 6.46 18.03 -15.80
N ASP A 85 5.23 18.54 -15.91
CA ASP A 85 4.04 17.68 -15.93
C ASP A 85 4.04 16.72 -17.11
N GLN A 86 4.63 17.12 -18.24
CA GLN A 86 4.76 16.27 -19.42
C GLN A 86 5.75 15.13 -19.18
N GLU A 87 6.90 15.40 -18.56
CA GLU A 87 7.88 14.35 -18.22
C GLU A 87 7.33 13.38 -17.17
N LEU A 88 6.61 13.87 -16.17
CA LEU A 88 5.93 13.02 -15.18
C LEU A 88 4.86 12.16 -15.83
N ALA A 89 4.02 12.73 -16.69
CA ALA A 89 3.00 11.97 -17.41
C ALA A 89 3.62 10.93 -18.36
N ALA A 90 4.71 11.29 -19.06
CA ALA A 90 5.40 10.37 -19.96
C ALA A 90 6.06 9.21 -19.21
N THR A 91 6.74 9.49 -18.09
CA THR A 91 7.37 8.45 -17.26
C THR A 91 6.33 7.52 -16.63
N GLU A 92 5.21 8.06 -16.12
CA GLU A 92 4.12 7.23 -15.62
C GLU A 92 3.47 6.41 -16.76
N ALA A 93 3.29 6.97 -17.96
CA ALA A 93 2.74 6.24 -19.10
C ALA A 93 3.63 5.06 -19.52
N VAL A 94 4.96 5.23 -19.51
CA VAL A 94 5.91 4.15 -19.80
C VAL A 94 5.78 3.03 -18.77
N LYS A 95 5.84 3.35 -17.47
CA LYS A 95 5.71 2.35 -16.39
C LYS A 95 4.37 1.62 -16.44
N MET A 96 3.29 2.34 -16.69
CA MET A 96 1.95 1.75 -16.84
C MET A 96 1.89 0.82 -18.06
N GLY A 97 2.55 1.18 -19.16
CA GLY A 97 2.67 0.35 -20.35
C GLY A 97 3.42 -0.95 -20.08
N GLU A 98 4.59 -0.87 -19.43
CA GLU A 98 5.39 -2.03 -19.04
C GLU A 98 4.63 -2.98 -18.10
N TYR A 99 3.98 -2.43 -17.07
CA TYR A 99 3.14 -3.22 -16.16
C TYR A 99 1.97 -3.89 -16.88
N SER A 100 1.28 -3.16 -17.75
CA SER A 100 0.14 -3.68 -18.52
C SER A 100 0.54 -4.80 -19.46
N GLN A 101 1.67 -4.67 -20.16
CA GLN A 101 2.21 -5.72 -21.02
C GLN A 101 2.56 -6.97 -20.23
N MET A 102 3.17 -6.82 -19.06
CA MET A 102 3.50 -7.92 -18.16
C MET A 102 2.24 -8.66 -17.70
N ILE A 103 1.19 -7.93 -17.26
CA ILE A 103 -0.09 -8.55 -16.86
C ILE A 103 -0.78 -9.23 -18.04
N GLN A 104 -0.79 -8.63 -19.24
CA GLN A 104 -1.34 -9.25 -20.44
C GLN A 104 -0.66 -10.59 -20.74
N ALA A 105 0.67 -10.64 -20.68
CA ALA A 105 1.43 -11.86 -20.91
C ALA A 105 1.14 -12.94 -19.85
N LEU A 106 1.05 -12.55 -18.57
CA LEU A 106 0.71 -13.47 -17.48
C LEU A 106 -0.68 -14.06 -17.64
N VAL A 107 -1.68 -13.20 -17.88
CA VAL A 107 -3.08 -13.60 -18.05
C VAL A 107 -3.24 -14.50 -19.27
N ALA A 108 -2.56 -14.20 -20.38
CA ALA A 108 -2.60 -15.04 -21.58
C ALA A 108 -2.02 -16.44 -21.32
N LYS A 109 -1.01 -16.56 -20.45
CA LYS A 109 -0.35 -17.84 -20.15
C LYS A 109 -1.07 -18.67 -19.09
N HIS A 110 -1.63 -18.03 -18.07
CA HIS A 110 -2.16 -18.71 -16.88
C HIS A 110 -3.68 -18.63 -16.73
N GLY A 111 -4.36 -17.82 -17.54
CA GLY A 111 -5.80 -17.57 -17.46
C GLY A 111 -6.17 -16.64 -16.29
N ILE A 112 -7.36 -16.03 -16.35
CA ILE A 112 -7.82 -15.06 -15.33
C ILE A 112 -8.40 -15.77 -14.09
N ASN A 113 -9.12 -16.86 -14.30
CA ASN A 113 -9.96 -17.49 -13.27
C ASN A 113 -9.25 -18.63 -12.53
N ASN A 114 -7.92 -18.57 -12.40
CA ASN A 114 -7.17 -19.55 -11.63
C ASN A 114 -6.70 -18.95 -10.29
N PRO A 115 -7.53 -18.97 -9.23
CA PRO A 115 -7.23 -18.33 -7.95
C PRO A 115 -6.00 -18.94 -7.26
N ASP A 116 -5.70 -20.21 -7.53
CA ASP A 116 -4.55 -20.90 -6.94
C ASP A 116 -3.21 -20.42 -7.50
N VAL A 117 -3.23 -19.69 -8.62
CA VAL A 117 -2.01 -19.24 -9.31
C VAL A 117 -1.59 -17.84 -8.91
N TYR A 118 -2.53 -16.96 -8.53
CA TYR A 118 -2.26 -15.57 -8.18
C TYR A 118 -2.31 -15.32 -6.68
N VAL A 119 -1.56 -14.32 -6.21
CA VAL A 119 -1.61 -13.87 -4.81
C VAL A 119 -3.04 -13.54 -4.38
N ASP A 120 -3.35 -13.88 -3.13
CA ASP A 120 -4.71 -13.82 -2.59
C ASP A 120 -5.33 -12.44 -2.74
N GLY A 121 -6.58 -12.42 -3.22
CA GLY A 121 -7.35 -11.19 -3.43
C GLY A 121 -6.93 -10.35 -4.62
N TRP A 122 -5.92 -10.75 -5.41
CA TRP A 122 -5.56 -10.04 -6.63
C TRP A 122 -6.57 -10.30 -7.75
N LYS A 123 -6.90 -9.24 -8.48
CA LYS A 123 -7.76 -9.27 -9.67
C LYS A 123 -7.04 -8.52 -10.79
N PRO A 124 -7.00 -9.07 -12.03
CA PRO A 124 -6.35 -8.36 -13.11
C PRO A 124 -7.12 -7.07 -13.45
N PRO A 125 -6.43 -5.95 -13.70
CA PRO A 125 -7.06 -4.68 -14.07
C PRO A 125 -7.89 -4.73 -15.37
N MET A 126 -7.71 -5.75 -16.23
CA MET A 126 -8.51 -5.95 -17.45
C MET A 126 -9.74 -6.86 -17.28
N ALA A 127 -9.92 -7.50 -16.12
CA ALA A 127 -10.95 -8.54 -15.94
C ALA A 127 -12.35 -8.00 -15.57
N ALA A 128 -12.55 -6.67 -15.53
CA ALA A 128 -13.87 -6.06 -15.42
C ALA A 128 -14.63 -6.15 -16.75
N GLY A 129 -14.98 -7.39 -17.14
CA GLY A 129 -15.87 -7.71 -18.26
C GLY A 129 -17.36 -7.53 -17.94
N ASN A 130 -17.71 -7.03 -16.76
CA ASN A 130 -19.08 -6.63 -16.43
C ASN A 130 -19.17 -5.10 -16.55
N ALA A 131 -19.93 -4.65 -17.55
CA ALA A 131 -20.22 -3.26 -17.84
C ALA A 131 -20.80 -2.54 -16.60
N GLY A 132 -19.96 -1.93 -15.77
CA GLY A 132 -20.40 -1.15 -14.61
C GLY A 132 -19.38 -0.98 -13.49
N GLU A 133 -18.36 -1.85 -13.38
CA GLU A 133 -17.29 -1.65 -12.38
C GLU A 133 -16.19 -0.75 -12.95
N GLU A 134 -15.97 0.41 -12.31
CA GLU A 134 -14.87 1.32 -12.63
C GLU A 134 -13.55 0.55 -12.70
N GLN A 135 -12.77 0.77 -13.76
CA GLN A 135 -11.39 0.30 -13.86
C GLN A 135 -10.59 0.91 -12.69
N LYS A 136 -10.48 0.18 -11.58
CA LYS A 136 -9.59 0.58 -10.49
C LYS A 136 -8.16 0.28 -10.92
N GLU A 137 -7.34 1.33 -10.96
CA GLU A 137 -5.88 1.21 -11.13
C GLU A 137 -5.33 0.21 -10.09
N ASP A 138 -4.59 -0.80 -10.55
CA ASP A 138 -3.94 -1.78 -9.66
C ASP A 138 -2.65 -1.20 -9.08
N PHE A 139 -2.80 -0.26 -8.14
CA PHE A 139 -1.69 0.43 -7.48
C PHE A 139 -0.75 -0.56 -6.76
N LYS A 140 -1.33 -1.56 -6.10
CA LYS A 140 -0.60 -2.52 -5.28
C LYS A 140 0.26 -3.43 -6.14
N GLY A 141 -0.33 -4.06 -7.17
CA GLY A 141 0.41 -4.92 -8.09
C GLY A 141 1.51 -4.15 -8.84
N ARG A 142 1.21 -2.93 -9.29
CA ARG A 142 2.21 -2.07 -9.92
C ARG A 142 3.36 -1.71 -8.99
N TYR A 143 3.07 -1.35 -7.74
CA TYR A 143 4.10 -1.03 -6.75
C TYR A 143 5.07 -2.20 -6.55
N TYR A 144 4.55 -3.41 -6.36
CA TYR A 144 5.37 -4.61 -6.20
C TYR A 144 6.23 -4.91 -7.42
N TYR A 145 5.69 -4.72 -8.62
CA TYR A 145 6.44 -4.88 -9.85
C TYR A 145 7.55 -3.84 -9.99
N GLU A 146 7.24 -2.55 -9.84
CA GLU A 146 8.22 -1.48 -10.03
C GLU A 146 9.33 -1.46 -8.96
N LYS A 147 9.00 -1.75 -7.70
CA LYS A 147 9.93 -1.58 -6.57
C LYS A 147 10.65 -2.86 -6.17
N LEU A 148 10.01 -4.00 -6.34
CA LEU A 148 10.52 -5.29 -5.87
C LEU A 148 10.69 -6.29 -7.01
N ASN A 149 10.26 -5.95 -8.24
CA ASN A 149 10.22 -6.86 -9.38
C ASN A 149 9.43 -8.14 -9.06
N TYR A 150 8.36 -7.99 -8.27
CA TYR A 150 7.46 -9.08 -7.90
C TYR A 150 6.24 -9.06 -8.80
N THR A 151 5.85 -10.24 -9.25
CA THR A 151 4.63 -10.45 -10.04
C THR A 151 3.50 -10.96 -9.14
N PRO A 152 2.25 -10.95 -9.63
CA PRO A 152 1.13 -11.59 -8.94
C PRO A 152 1.30 -13.11 -8.76
N LEU A 153 2.24 -13.76 -9.44
CA LEU A 153 2.52 -15.20 -9.30
C LEU A 153 3.45 -15.52 -8.12
N ASP A 154 4.22 -14.54 -7.64
CA ASP A 154 5.28 -14.76 -6.66
C ASP A 154 4.75 -14.90 -5.21
N LYS A 155 3.80 -15.81 -4.98
CA LYS A 155 3.10 -15.99 -3.68
C LYS A 155 4.07 -16.07 -2.50
N ASP A 156 5.11 -16.88 -2.64
CA ASP A 156 6.09 -17.08 -1.59
C ASP A 156 6.86 -15.81 -1.25
N LYS A 157 7.21 -14.99 -2.26
CA LYS A 157 7.92 -13.72 -2.03
C LYS A 157 7.03 -12.72 -1.32
N HIS A 158 5.76 -12.64 -1.72
CA HIS A 158 4.75 -11.79 -1.07
C HIS A 158 4.49 -12.22 0.37
N TRP A 159 4.42 -13.53 0.62
CA TRP A 159 4.28 -14.09 1.96
C TRP A 159 5.49 -13.78 2.84
N GLN A 160 6.71 -14.05 2.33
CA GLN A 160 7.95 -13.77 3.04
C GLN A 160 8.07 -12.29 3.41
N LEU A 161 7.73 -11.38 2.49
CA LEU A 161 7.74 -9.95 2.77
C LEU A 161 6.80 -9.58 3.93
N ARG A 162 5.56 -10.09 3.93
CA ARG A 162 4.61 -9.84 5.03
C ARG A 162 5.10 -10.43 6.35
N LYS A 163 5.64 -11.66 6.31
CA LYS A 163 6.21 -12.33 7.48
C LYS A 163 7.33 -11.50 8.10
N SER A 164 8.31 -11.07 7.29
CA SER A 164 9.43 -10.26 7.77
C SER A 164 8.99 -8.90 8.31
N TYR A 165 7.96 -8.28 7.73
CA TYR A 165 7.39 -7.05 8.28
C TYR A 165 6.76 -7.26 9.65
N MET A 166 5.99 -8.35 9.84
CA MET A 166 5.39 -8.69 11.14
C MET A 166 6.45 -9.02 12.18
N GLU A 167 7.49 -9.77 11.81
CA GLU A 167 8.63 -10.07 12.68
C GLU A 167 9.32 -8.78 13.14
N GLY A 168 9.56 -7.84 12.23
CA GLY A 168 10.11 -6.51 12.56
C GLY A 168 9.21 -5.71 13.50
N LEU A 169 7.89 -5.73 13.28
CA LEU A 169 6.92 -5.03 14.14
C LEU A 169 6.93 -5.61 15.57
N VAL A 170 6.91 -6.94 15.70
CA VAL A 170 6.99 -7.62 17.00
C VAL A 170 8.35 -7.39 17.66
N TRP A 171 9.44 -7.40 16.89
CA TRP A 171 10.77 -7.08 17.39
C TRP A 171 10.84 -5.66 17.95
N CYS A 172 10.32 -4.67 17.23
CA CYS A 172 10.26 -3.28 17.70
C CYS A 172 9.45 -3.17 18.99
N LEU A 173 8.28 -3.82 19.07
CA LEU A 173 7.45 -3.82 20.27
C LEU A 173 8.19 -4.45 21.47
N ALA A 174 8.78 -5.62 21.27
CA ALA A 174 9.54 -6.31 22.30
C ALA A 174 10.77 -5.51 22.74
N TYR A 175 11.42 -4.80 21.82
CA TYR A 175 12.60 -4.00 22.13
C TYR A 175 12.33 -2.96 23.20
N TYR A 176 11.20 -2.24 23.10
CA TYR A 176 10.84 -1.21 24.07
C TYR A 176 10.36 -1.77 25.43
N TYR A 177 9.76 -2.97 25.45
CA TYR A 177 9.21 -3.56 26.67
C TYR A 177 10.17 -4.50 27.40
N LYS A 178 11.08 -5.16 26.68
CA LYS A 178 11.92 -6.27 27.17
C LYS A 178 13.41 -6.07 26.88
N GLY A 179 13.79 -5.03 26.14
CA GLY A 179 15.15 -4.83 25.65
C GLY A 179 15.42 -5.61 24.36
N CYS A 180 16.67 -5.55 23.87
CA CYS A 180 17.05 -6.17 22.59
C CYS A 180 16.88 -7.70 22.65
N ILE A 181 15.91 -8.24 21.89
CA ILE A 181 15.62 -9.68 21.85
C ILE A 181 16.41 -10.43 20.78
N SER A 182 16.95 -9.72 19.79
CA SER A 182 17.81 -10.24 18.73
C SER A 182 18.66 -9.10 18.20
N TRP A 183 19.99 -9.25 18.25
CA TRP A 183 20.98 -8.31 17.73
C TRP A 183 21.17 -8.43 16.22
#